data_AF-A0A537TTZ5-F1
#
_entry.id   AF-A0A537TTZ5-F1
#
_cell.length_a   1.000
_cell.length_b   1.000
_cell.length_c   1.000
_cell.angle_alpha   90.00
_cell.angle_beta   90.00
_cell.angle_gamma   90.00
#
_symmetry.space_group_name_H-M   'P 1'
#
loop_
_entity.id
_entity.type
_entity.pdbx_description
1 polymer ?
#
loop_
_entity_poly.entity_id
_entity_poly.type
_entity_poly.pdbx_seq_one_letter_code
_entity_poly.pdbx_strand_id
1 'polypeptide(L)' 'MNRMTFFSYLNALVADLRKREDGQTMAEYGVVLAVITLGVVIALGVLSGAISDAINSVVGFL' A
#
# COMPACT_ATOMS: atom_id res chain seq x y z
N MET A 1 -33.25 24.36 -23.06
CA MET A 1 -32.47 23.82 -21.94
C MET A 1 -32.07 24.99 -21.04
N ASN A 2 -32.52 25.05 -19.79
CA ASN A 2 -32.18 26.16 -18.91
C ASN A 2 -30.67 26.14 -18.61
N ARG A 3 -30.00 27.28 -18.77
CA ARG A 3 -28.56 27.45 -18.57
C ARG A 3 -28.07 26.84 -17.24
N MET A 4 -28.91 26.87 -16.21
CA MET A 4 -28.63 26.33 -14.88
C MET A 4 -28.55 24.78 -14.84
N THR A 5 -29.35 24.05 -15.63
CA THR A 5 -29.31 22.58 -15.63
C THR A 5 -28.14 22.02 -16.43
N PHE A 6 -27.78 22.68 -17.54
CA PHE A 6 -26.63 22.30 -18.36
C PHE A 6 -25.31 22.32 -17.58
N PHE A 7 -25.07 23.39 -16.81
CA PHE A 7 -23.88 23.48 -15.97
C PHE A 7 -23.86 22.46 -14.83
N SER A 8 -25.03 22.07 -14.29
CA SER A 8 -25.12 20.99 -13.29
C SER A 8 -24.71 19.63 -13.86
N TYR A 9 -25.13 19.29 -15.08
CA TYR A 9 -24.70 18.05 -15.73
C TYR A 9 -23.20 18.04 -16.03
N LEU A 10 -22.65 19.18 -16.46
CA LEU A 10 -21.22 19.28 -16.74
C LEU A 10 -20.39 19.15 -15.46
N ASN A 11 -20.79 19.82 -14.38
CA ASN A 11 -20.14 19.67 -13.08
C ASN A 11 -20.25 18.24 -12.53
N ALA A 12 -21.39 17.57 -12.73
CA ALA A 12 -21.55 16.17 -12.32
C ALA A 12 -20.62 15.23 -13.10
N LEU A 13 -20.47 15.44 -14.42
CA LEU A 13 -19.55 14.66 -15.26
C LEU A 13 -18.09 14.87 -14.82
N VAL A 14 -17.68 16.12 -14.59
CA VAL A 14 -16.32 16.45 -14.12
C VAL A 14 -16.05 15.86 -12.73
N ALA A 15 -17.03 15.88 -11.83
CA ALA A 15 -16.90 15.28 -10.50
C ALA A 15 -16.78 13.74 -10.56
N ASP A 16 -17.49 13.08 -11.47
CA ASP A 16 -17.42 11.62 -11.66
C ASP A 16 -16.08 11.18 -12.28
N LEU A 17 -15.51 12.01 -13.18
CA LEU A 17 -14.17 11.79 -13.73
C LEU A 17 -13.09 11.94 -12.65
N ARG A 18 -13.17 12.97 -11.79
CA ARG A 18 -12.22 13.18 -10.69
C ARG A 18 -12.23 12.06 -9.66
N LYS A 19 -13.41 11.51 -9.31
CA LYS A 19 -13.53 10.37 -8.39
C LYS A 19 -12.78 9.12 -8.87
N ARG A 20 -12.62 8.93 -10.18
CA ARG A 20 -11.89 7.78 -10.74
C ARG A 20 -10.38 7.90 -10.54
N GLU A 21 -9.84 9.13 -10.56
CA GLU A 21 -8.41 9.38 -10.36
C GLU A 21 -7.99 9.27 -8.88
N ASP A 22 -8.83 9.75 -7.96
CA ASP A 22 -8.56 9.70 -6.51
C ASP A 22 -8.48 8.25 -5.96
N GLY A 23 -9.28 7.33 -6.53
CA GLY A 23 -9.31 5.92 -6.11
C GLY A 23 -8.21 5.04 -6.75
N GLN A 24 -7.83 5.34 -7.99
CA GLN A 24 -6.82 4.58 -8.74
C GLN A 24 -5.40 4.84 -8.21
N THR A 25 -5.11 6.07 -7.79
CA THR A 25 -3.79 6.45 -7.25
C THR A 25 -3.55 5.85 -5.85
N MET A 26 -4.58 5.75 -5.01
CA MET A 26 -4.48 5.12 -3.68
C MET A 26 -4.30 3.60 -3.76
N ALA A 27 -4.78 2.96 -4.83
CA ALA A 27 -4.54 1.54 -5.08
C ALA A 27 -3.08 1.27 -5.44
N GLU A 28 -2.43 2.13 -6.22
CA GLU A 28 -1.02 1.99 -6.59
C GLU A 28 -0.10 2.08 -5.36
N TYR A 29 -0.28 3.09 -4.49
CA TYR A 29 0.46 3.17 -3.22
C TYR A 29 0.14 2.02 -2.27
N GLY A 30 -1.11 1.54 -2.25
CA GLY A 30 -1.52 0.38 -1.45
C GLY A 30 -0.81 -0.90 -1.86
N VAL A 31 -0.65 -1.14 -3.17
CA VAL A 31 0.08 -2.31 -3.69
C VAL A 31 1.57 -2.22 -3.36
N VAL A 32 2.20 -1.05 -3.57
CA VAL A 32 3.61 -0.84 -3.22
C VAL A 32 3.85 -1.06 -1.73
N LEU A 33 2.98 -0.50 -0.88
CA LEU A 33 3.05 -0.70 0.56
C LEU A 33 2.92 -2.19 0.93
N ALA A 34 1.94 -2.91 0.34
CA ALA A 34 1.75 -4.33 0.61
C ALA A 34 2.99 -5.17 0.25
N VAL A 35 3.62 -4.90 -0.90
CA VAL A 35 4.85 -5.58 -1.33
C VAL A 35 6.00 -5.28 -0.36
N ILE A 36 6.18 -4.01 0.02
CA ILE A 36 7.22 -3.61 0.99
C ILE A 36 6.98 -4.27 2.34
N THR A 37 5.75 -4.23 2.85
CA THR A 37 5.38 -4.86 4.13
C THR A 37 5.68 -6.35 4.11
N LEU A 38 5.33 -7.06 3.03
CA LEU A 38 5.63 -8.49 2.90
C LEU A 38 7.15 -8.74 2.89
N GLY A 39 7.91 -7.95 2.14
CA GLY A 39 9.37 -8.04 2.11
C GLY A 39 10.02 -7.80 3.47
N VAL A 40 9.55 -6.79 4.21
CA VAL A 40 10.03 -6.48 5.57
C VAL A 40 9.72 -7.62 6.54
N VAL A 41 8.51 -8.17 6.52
CA VAL A 41 8.11 -9.28 7.41
C VAL A 41 8.98 -10.52 7.15
N ILE A 42 9.22 -10.85 5.88
CA ILE A 42 10.09 -11.98 5.51
C ILE A 42 11.53 -11.72 5.97
N ALA A 43 12.07 -10.53 5.71
CA ALA A 43 13.43 -10.18 6.11
C ALA A 43 13.62 -10.23 7.63
N LEU A 44 12.66 -9.72 8.40
CA LEU A 44 12.69 -9.79 9.86
C LEU A 44 12.58 -11.22 10.37
N GLY A 45 11.74 -12.06 9.75
CA GLY A 45 11.63 -13.48 10.09
C GLY A 45 12.94 -14.24 9.88
N VAL A 46 13.60 -14.04 8.74
CA VAL A 46 14.90 -14.64 8.44
C VAL A 46 15.98 -14.13 9.40
N LEU A 47 16.03 -12.81 9.63
CA LEU A 47 16.98 -12.20 10.55
C LEU A 47 16.83 -12.74 11.97
N SER A 48 15.59 -12.90 12.45
CA SER A 48 15.30 -13.48 13.75
C SER A 48 15.86 -14.91 13.87
N GLY A 49 15.66 -15.74 12.85
CA GLY A 49 16.21 -17.10 12.82
C GLY A 49 17.74 -17.11 12.89
N ALA A 50 18.38 -16.29 12.06
CA ALA A 50 19.84 -16.18 12.03
C ALA A 50 20.41 -15.71 13.38
N ILE A 51 19.74 -14.79 14.07
CA ILE A 51 20.11 -14.35 15.43
C ILE A 51 19.98 -15.49 16.42
N SER A 52 18.87 -16.24 16.39
CA SER A 52 18.67 -17.41 17.26
C SER A 52 19.75 -18.47 17.06
N ASP A 53 20.10 -18.77 15.81
CA ASP A 53 21.16 -19.73 15.49
C ASP A 53 22.53 -19.28 16.02
N ALA A 54 22.85 -17.99 15.86
CA ALA A 54 24.08 -17.42 16.38
C ALA A 54 24.17 -17.51 17.92
N ILE A 55 23.07 -17.24 18.62
CA ILE A 55 23.00 -17.36 20.08
C ILE A 55 23.17 -18.83 20.50
N ASN A 56 22.45 -19.75 19.85
CA ASN A 56 22.52 -21.18 20.17
C ASN A 56 23.93 -21.75 19.97
N SER A 57 24.66 -21.26 18.97
CA SER A 57 26.07 -21.59 18.77
C SER A 57 26.92 -21.25 20.00
N VAL A 58 26.77 -20.04 20.56
CA VAL A 58 27.50 -19.61 21.76
C VAL A 58 27.10 -20.45 22.98
N VAL A 59 25.80 -20.71 23.16
CA VAL A 59 25.30 -21.54 24.26
C VAL A 59 25.86 -22.95 24.21
N GLY A 60 26.05 -23.52 23.02
CA GLY A 60 26.64 -24.86 22.87
C GLY A 60 28.10 -24.98 23.32
N PHE A 61 28.79 -23.86 23.55
CA PHE A 61 30.16 -23.83 24.07
C PHE A 61 30.24 -23.60 25.59
N LEU A 62 29.11 -23.32 26.26
CA LEU A 62 28.99 -23.19 27.72
C LEU A 62 28.65 -24.54 28.37
#